data_AF-A0AAU9JPI0-F1
#
_entry.id   AF-A0AAU9JPI0-F1
#
_cell.length_a   1.000
_cell.length_b   1.000
_cell.length_c   1.000
_cell.angle_alpha   90.00
_cell.angle_beta   90.00
_cell.angle_gamma   90.00
#
_symmetry.space_group_name_H-M   'P 1'
#
loop_
_entity.id
_entity.type
_entity.pdbx_description
1 polymer ?
#
loop_
_entity_poly.entity_id
_entity_poly.type
_entity_poly.pdbx_seq_one_letter_code
_entity_poly.pdbx_strand_id
1 'polypeptide(L)'
;MSEAEDSKNIEQAITVLLGLERLFTEPEFICEIEIYLNNNLEKFESGEQTHECYEIYQKFGEDIEKKLQDFARTENLTEEEIFDFCKVVYEKDSNALTCFEYIFAACDYQQFLDMMLTRKELLDWREEEPIVE
;
A
#
# COMPACT_ATOMS: atom_id res chain seq x y z
N MET A 1 -15.23 -23.63 21.14
CA MET A 1 -13.89 -23.46 20.53
C MET A 1 -12.91 -23.30 21.67
N SER A 2 -11.79 -24.00 21.63
CA SER A 2 -10.86 -24.03 22.77
C SER A 2 -9.93 -22.81 22.74
N GLU A 3 -9.59 -22.22 23.90
CA GLU A 3 -8.66 -21.07 24.00
C GLU A 3 -7.30 -21.32 23.30
N ALA A 4 -6.93 -22.60 23.12
CA ALA A 4 -5.72 -23.04 22.44
C ALA A 4 -5.81 -22.99 20.91
N GLU A 5 -7.00 -23.12 20.31
CA GLU A 5 -7.22 -22.95 18.86
C GLU A 5 -7.22 -21.47 18.49
N ASP A 6 -7.88 -20.65 19.31
CA ASP A 6 -7.94 -19.20 19.07
C ASP A 6 -6.54 -18.56 19.16
N SER A 7 -5.70 -19.01 20.11
CA SER A 7 -4.33 -18.52 20.24
C SER A 7 -3.44 -18.88 19.03
N LYS A 8 -3.58 -20.10 18.48
CA LYS A 8 -2.82 -20.53 17.29
C LYS A 8 -3.22 -19.76 16.03
N ASN A 9 -4.51 -19.49 15.87
CA ASN A 9 -5.01 -18.70 14.74
C ASN A 9 -4.49 -17.25 14.80
N ILE A 10 -4.39 -16.67 16.00
CA ILE A 10 -3.83 -15.33 16.19
C ILE A 10 -2.32 -15.30 15.87
N GLU A 11 -1.55 -16.29 16.32
CA GLU A 11 -0.11 -16.37 16.01
C GLU A 11 0.14 -16.50 14.49
N GLN A 12 -0.67 -17.30 13.81
CA GLN A 12 -0.62 -17.43 12.35
C GLN A 12 -0.96 -16.10 11.67
N ALA A 13 -2.05 -15.44 12.06
CA ALA A 13 -2.43 -14.14 11.52
C ALA A 13 -1.33 -13.09 11.69
N ILE A 14 -0.71 -13.01 12.87
CA ILE A 14 0.41 -12.10 13.13
C ILE A 14 1.58 -12.41 12.19
N THR A 15 1.93 -13.68 12.03
CA THR A 15 3.05 -14.10 11.17
C THR A 15 2.80 -13.70 9.72
N VAL A 16 1.60 -13.96 9.21
CA VAL A 16 1.21 -13.62 7.84
C VAL A 16 1.23 -12.11 7.62
N LEU A 17 0.69 -11.34 8.56
CA LEU A 17 0.65 -9.88 8.45
C LEU A 17 2.03 -9.24 8.55
N LEU A 18 2.95 -9.80 9.35
CA LEU A 18 4.34 -9.37 9.36
C LEU A 18 5.05 -9.70 8.04
N GLY A 19 4.73 -10.85 7.43
CA GLY A 19 5.22 -11.20 6.10
C GLY A 19 4.71 -10.24 5.03
N LEU A 20 3.43 -9.90 5.09
CA LEU A 20 2.79 -8.93 4.21
C LEU A 20 3.40 -7.54 4.37
N GLU A 21 3.52 -7.04 5.59
CA GLU A 21 4.15 -5.75 5.88
C GLU A 21 5.59 -5.71 5.37
N ARG A 22 6.34 -6.80 5.58
CA ARG A 22 7.70 -6.91 5.07
C ARG A 22 7.73 -6.77 3.56
N LEU A 23 6.87 -7.47 2.82
CA LEU A 23 6.82 -7.39 1.35
C LEU A 23 6.70 -5.95 0.83
N PHE A 24 5.88 -5.13 1.47
CA PHE A 24 5.65 -3.73 1.09
C PHE A 24 6.65 -2.74 1.71
N THR A 25 7.56 -3.21 2.55
CA THR A 25 8.60 -2.40 3.18
C THR A 25 10.01 -2.85 2.81
N GLU A 26 10.14 -3.89 1.96
CA GLU A 26 11.45 -4.29 1.45
C GLU A 26 12.02 -3.20 0.52
N PRO A 27 13.33 -2.93 0.58
CA PRO A 27 13.95 -1.87 -0.22
C PRO A 27 13.70 -1.97 -1.72
N GLU A 28 13.60 -3.20 -2.25
CA GLU A 28 13.31 -3.44 -3.65
C GLU A 28 11.92 -2.91 -4.04
N PHE A 29 10.89 -3.23 -3.24
CA PHE A 29 9.55 -2.71 -3.45
C PHE A 29 9.50 -1.19 -3.31
N ILE A 30 10.06 -0.66 -2.23
CA ILE A 30 10.05 0.79 -1.98
C ILE A 30 10.71 1.55 -3.13
N CYS A 31 11.87 1.09 -3.60
CA CYS A 31 12.54 1.74 -4.72
C CYS A 31 11.72 1.64 -6.02
N GLU A 32 11.17 0.46 -6.33
CA GLU A 32 10.35 0.25 -7.53
C GLU A 32 9.12 1.17 -7.53
N ILE A 33 8.39 1.19 -6.42
CA ILE A 33 7.14 1.96 -6.31
C ILE A 33 7.43 3.46 -6.30
N GLU A 34 8.45 3.92 -5.58
CA GLU A 34 8.83 5.33 -5.55
C GLU A 34 9.31 5.81 -6.92
N ILE A 35 10.08 5.01 -7.66
CA ILE A 35 10.46 5.37 -9.04
C ILE A 35 9.22 5.50 -9.91
N TYR A 36 8.29 4.54 -9.83
CA TYR A 36 7.05 4.56 -10.62
C TYR A 36 6.20 5.80 -10.32
N LEU A 37 5.98 6.09 -9.04
CA LEU A 37 5.15 7.21 -8.60
C LEU A 37 5.82 8.54 -8.96
N ASN A 38 7.10 8.73 -8.63
CA ASN A 38 7.81 9.98 -8.90
C ASN A 38 7.90 10.32 -10.40
N ASN A 39 8.07 9.31 -11.26
CA ASN A 39 8.08 9.51 -12.73
C ASN A 39 6.71 9.96 -13.30
N ASN A 40 5.64 9.86 -12.52
CA ASN A 40 4.30 10.23 -12.95
C ASN A 40 3.71 11.42 -12.17
N LEU A 41 4.40 11.94 -11.14
CA LEU A 41 3.87 13.00 -10.27
C LEU A 41 3.45 14.26 -11.02
N GLU A 42 4.22 14.65 -12.05
CA GLU A 42 3.95 15.85 -12.87
C GLU A 42 2.62 15.80 -13.62
N LYS A 43 2.02 14.62 -13.75
CA LYS A 43 0.75 14.43 -14.46
C LYS A 43 -0.47 14.69 -13.58
N PHE A 44 -0.28 14.71 -12.25
CA PHE A 44 -1.35 14.91 -11.28
C PHE A 44 -1.43 16.38 -10.88
N GLU A 45 -2.63 16.95 -10.95
CA GLU A 45 -2.92 18.34 -10.57
C GLU A 45 -4.08 18.39 -9.57
N SER A 46 -4.21 19.43 -8.76
CA SER A 46 -5.27 19.54 -7.73
C SER A 46 -6.70 19.71 -8.29
N GLY A 47 -6.88 19.58 -9.61
CA GLY A 47 -8.13 19.81 -10.34
C GLY A 47 -8.70 18.56 -11.00
N GLU A 48 -9.25 18.73 -12.21
CA GLU A 48 -9.79 17.62 -13.00
C GLU A 48 -8.66 16.70 -13.47
N GLN A 49 -8.80 15.40 -13.21
CA GLN A 49 -7.80 14.41 -13.59
C GLN A 49 -7.98 13.98 -15.04
N THR A 50 -6.86 13.80 -15.73
CA THR A 50 -6.86 13.30 -17.11
C THR A 50 -7.10 11.79 -17.15
N HIS A 51 -7.45 11.27 -18.33
CA HIS A 51 -7.53 9.82 -18.54
C HIS A 51 -6.19 9.12 -18.24
N GLU A 52 -5.07 9.76 -18.54
CA GLU A 52 -3.73 9.24 -18.28
C GLU A 52 -3.49 9.00 -16.78
N CYS A 53 -4.02 9.87 -15.90
CA CYS A 53 -3.95 9.68 -14.45
C CYS A 53 -4.62 8.37 -14.01
N TYR A 54 -5.75 8.04 -14.64
CA TYR A 54 -6.47 6.80 -14.38
C TYR A 54 -5.71 5.58 -14.91
N GLU A 55 -5.09 5.66 -16.09
CA GLU A 55 -4.24 4.57 -16.62
C GLU A 55 -3.05 4.27 -15.68
N ILE A 56 -2.45 5.32 -15.10
CA ILE A 56 -1.36 5.18 -14.12
C ILE A 56 -1.86 4.48 -12.85
N TYR A 57 -3.05 4.85 -12.37
CA TYR A 57 -3.70 4.17 -11.25
C TYR A 57 -3.98 2.69 -11.56
N GLN A 58 -4.52 2.37 -12.74
CA GLN A 58 -4.81 0.97 -13.09
C GLN A 58 -3.55 0.12 -13.06
N LYS A 59 -2.45 0.63 -13.64
CA LYS A 59 -1.16 -0.07 -13.60
C LYS A 59 -0.61 -0.22 -12.18
N PHE A 60 -0.73 0.82 -11.34
CA PHE A 60 -0.37 0.72 -9.93
C PHE A 60 -1.17 -0.40 -9.24
N GLY A 61 -2.48 -0.41 -9.45
CA GLY A 61 -3.38 -1.43 -8.88
C GLY A 61 -3.01 -2.84 -9.34
N GLU A 62 -2.72 -3.04 -10.62
CA GLU A 62 -2.27 -4.33 -11.18
C GLU A 62 -0.97 -4.82 -10.53
N ASP A 63 0.01 -3.93 -10.33
CA ASP A 63 1.29 -4.28 -9.72
C ASP A 63 1.12 -4.67 -8.23
N ILE A 64 0.26 -3.95 -7.49
CA ILE A 64 -0.06 -4.29 -6.10
C ILE A 64 -0.84 -5.61 -6.02
N GLU A 65 -1.87 -5.79 -6.85
CA GLU A 65 -2.67 -7.02 -6.91
C GLU A 65 -1.81 -8.24 -7.19
N LYS A 66 -0.90 -8.14 -8.17
CA LYS A 66 0.02 -9.22 -8.50
C LYS A 66 0.92 -9.60 -7.32
N LYS A 67 1.46 -8.61 -6.59
CA LYS A 67 2.29 -8.88 -5.40
C LYS A 67 1.48 -9.56 -4.30
N LEU A 68 0.22 -9.17 -4.08
CA LEU A 68 -0.68 -9.83 -3.13
C LEU A 68 -0.99 -11.28 -3.53
N GLN A 69 -1.27 -11.53 -4.81
CA GLN A 69 -1.52 -12.88 -5.32
C GLN A 69 -0.28 -13.78 -5.19
N ASP A 70 0.90 -13.27 -5.50
CA ASP A 70 2.15 -14.02 -5.36
C ASP A 70 2.48 -14.30 -3.88
N PHE A 71 2.18 -13.37 -2.98
CA PHE A 71 2.27 -13.57 -1.53
C PHE A 71 1.32 -14.67 -1.04
N ALA A 72 0.04 -14.61 -1.43
CA ALA A 72 -0.95 -15.62 -1.06
C ALA A 72 -0.54 -17.03 -1.48
N ARG A 73 -0.01 -17.16 -2.71
CA ARG A 73 0.55 -18.43 -3.21
C ARG A 73 1.74 -18.92 -2.41
N THR A 74 2.62 -18.02 -1.97
CA THR A 74 3.83 -18.35 -1.20
C THR A 74 3.48 -18.83 0.21
N GLU A 75 2.50 -18.19 0.85
CA GLU A 75 2.01 -18.56 2.18
C GLU A 75 1.02 -19.73 2.15
N ASN A 76 0.65 -20.21 0.95
CA ASN A 76 -0.37 -21.24 0.75
C ASN A 76 -1.71 -20.88 1.44
N LEU A 77 -2.12 -19.63 1.25
CA LEU A 77 -3.36 -19.06 1.76
C LEU A 77 -4.25 -18.59 0.60
N THR A 78 -5.54 -18.52 0.87
CA THR A 78 -6.52 -17.87 0.00
C THR A 78 -6.55 -16.36 0.25
N GLU A 79 -7.02 -15.61 -0.73
CA GLU A 79 -7.23 -14.16 -0.59
C GLU A 79 -8.21 -13.82 0.54
N GLU A 80 -9.24 -14.66 0.75
CA GLU A 80 -10.23 -14.52 1.82
C GLU A 80 -9.58 -14.65 3.21
N GLU A 81 -8.67 -15.63 3.40
CA GLU A 81 -7.96 -15.81 4.67
C GLU A 81 -7.04 -14.60 4.99
N ILE A 82 -6.34 -14.08 3.98
CA ILE A 82 -5.50 -12.88 4.16
C ILE A 82 -6.36 -11.66 4.49
N PHE A 83 -7.49 -11.49 3.79
CA PHE A 83 -8.43 -10.42 4.06
C PHE A 83 -8.96 -10.49 5.51
N ASP A 84 -9.34 -11.67 5.97
CA ASP A 84 -9.82 -11.86 7.35
C ASP A 84 -8.75 -11.50 8.37
N PHE A 85 -7.48 -11.85 8.12
CA PHE A 85 -6.37 -11.44 8.99
C PHE A 85 -6.19 -9.91 8.99
N CYS A 86 -6.18 -9.29 7.81
CA CYS A 86 -6.07 -7.83 7.67
C CYS A 86 -7.20 -7.12 8.42
N LYS A 87 -8.43 -7.61 8.29
CA LYS A 87 -9.62 -7.05 8.93
C LYS A 87 -9.49 -7.02 10.45
N VAL A 88 -9.00 -8.10 11.06
CA VAL A 88 -8.82 -8.18 12.53
C VAL A 88 -7.86 -7.11 13.04
N VAL A 89 -6.79 -6.82 12.30
CA VAL A 89 -5.83 -5.77 12.68
C VAL A 89 -6.39 -4.39 12.38
N TYR A 90 -6.98 -4.19 11.20
CA TYR A 90 -7.56 -2.92 10.79
C TYR A 90 -8.67 -2.43 11.73
N GLU A 91 -9.55 -3.32 12.19
CA GLU A 91 -10.62 -2.98 13.15
C GLU A 91 -10.08 -2.53 14.52
N LYS A 92 -8.85 -2.92 14.87
CA LYS A 92 -8.19 -2.51 16.13
C LYS A 92 -7.37 -1.24 15.95
N ASP A 93 -6.61 -1.18 14.87
CA ASP A 93 -5.77 -0.04 14.50
C ASP A 93 -5.56 -0.04 12.98
N SER A 94 -6.20 0.91 12.31
CA SER A 94 -6.12 1.07 10.85
C SER A 94 -4.74 1.50 10.36
N ASN A 95 -3.88 1.99 11.25
CA ASN A 95 -2.53 2.48 10.93
C ASN A 95 -1.43 1.51 11.40
N ALA A 96 -1.81 0.29 11.80
CA ALA A 96 -0.88 -0.69 12.35
C ALA A 96 0.17 -1.17 11.34
N LEU A 97 -0.17 -1.18 10.04
CA LEU A 97 0.67 -1.69 8.95
C LEU A 97 0.80 -0.62 7.87
N THR A 98 2.04 -0.34 7.43
CA THR A 98 2.30 0.59 6.33
C THR A 98 1.79 0.04 5.00
N CYS A 99 1.74 -1.28 4.83
CA CYS A 99 1.25 -1.91 3.61
C CYS A 99 -0.22 -1.53 3.28
N PHE A 100 -1.02 -1.18 4.28
CA PHE A 100 -2.42 -0.80 4.08
C PHE A 100 -2.59 0.45 3.22
N GLU A 101 -1.68 1.43 3.32
CA GLU A 101 -1.75 2.64 2.49
C GLU A 101 -1.67 2.27 0.99
N TYR A 102 -0.74 1.39 0.61
CA TYR A 102 -0.59 0.93 -0.77
C TYR A 102 -1.77 0.06 -1.23
N ILE A 103 -2.27 -0.82 -0.36
CA ILE A 103 -3.39 -1.71 -0.68
C ILE A 103 -4.67 -0.89 -0.89
N PHE A 104 -4.96 0.07 -0.02
CA PHE A 104 -6.15 0.91 -0.17
C PHE A 104 -6.05 1.85 -1.35
N ALA A 105 -4.88 2.43 -1.60
CA ALA A 105 -4.61 3.20 -2.81
C ALA A 105 -4.78 2.33 -4.08
N ALA A 106 -4.58 1.02 -4.02
CA ALA A 106 -4.78 0.14 -5.19
C ALA A 106 -6.27 -0.17 -5.44
N CYS A 107 -7.12 -0.08 -4.40
CA CYS A 107 -8.55 -0.36 -4.50
C CYS A 107 -9.42 0.89 -4.74
N ASP A 108 -8.91 2.07 -4.39
CA ASP A 108 -9.65 3.32 -4.43
C ASP A 108 -8.85 4.41 -5.12
N TYR A 109 -9.36 4.89 -6.26
CA TYR A 109 -8.73 5.94 -7.05
C TYR A 109 -8.57 7.25 -6.28
N GLN A 110 -9.52 7.61 -5.40
CA GLN A 110 -9.41 8.82 -4.61
C GLN A 110 -8.26 8.70 -3.60
N GLN A 111 -8.09 7.55 -2.96
CA GLN A 111 -6.97 7.33 -2.05
C GLN A 111 -5.63 7.35 -2.78
N PHE A 112 -5.56 6.77 -3.99
CA PHE A 112 -4.38 6.90 -4.85
C PHE A 112 -4.09 8.36 -5.21
N LEU A 113 -5.11 9.12 -5.60
CA LEU A 113 -4.98 10.52 -5.97
C LEU A 113 -4.47 11.37 -4.79
N ASP A 114 -5.06 11.19 -3.61
CA ASP A 114 -4.65 11.89 -2.39
C ASP A 114 -3.19 11.58 -2.06
N MET A 115 -2.77 10.32 -2.24
CA MET A 115 -1.39 9.88 -2.06
C MET A 115 -0.43 10.56 -3.06
N MET A 116 -0.82 10.70 -4.34
CA MET A 116 0.00 11.37 -5.37
C MET A 116 0.10 12.88 -5.13
N LEU A 117 -1.01 13.54 -4.80
CA LEU A 117 -1.04 14.98 -4.54
C LEU A 117 -0.25 15.32 -3.27
N THR A 118 -0.39 14.53 -2.20
CA THR A 118 0.40 14.71 -0.97
C THR A 118 1.91 14.61 -1.26
N ARG A 119 2.33 13.64 -2.08
CA ARG A 119 3.74 13.53 -2.49
C ARG A 119 4.22 14.75 -3.27
N LYS A 120 3.40 15.26 -4.20
CA LYS A 120 3.71 16.47 -4.97
C LYS A 120 3.90 17.68 -4.04
N GLU A 121 2.96 17.89 -3.12
CA GLU A 121 3.03 18.98 -2.13
C GLU A 121 4.29 18.90 -1.25
N LEU A 122 4.70 17.70 -0.83
CA LEU A 122 5.92 17.51 -0.03
C LEU A 122 7.21 17.81 -0.81
N LEU A 123 7.23 17.52 -2.12
CA LEU A 123 8.38 17.86 -2.98
C LEU A 123 8.43 19.37 -3.24
N ASP A 124 7.31 19.99 -3.55
CA ASP A 124 7.22 21.44 -3.76
C ASP A 124 7.68 22.20 -2.50
N TRP A 125 7.24 21.76 -1.31
CA TRP A 125 7.69 22.34 -0.04
C TRP A 125 9.21 22.20 0.19
N ARG A 126 9.81 21.09 -0.25
CA ARG A 126 11.26 20.85 -0.13
C ARG A 126 12.08 21.74 -1.06
N GLU A 127 11.54 22.10 -2.21
CA GLU A 127 12.20 22.99 -3.17
C GLU A 127 12.09 24.47 -2.75
N GLU A 128 11.12 24.81 -1.89
CA GLU A 128 10.88 26.16 -1.39
C GLU A 128 11.74 26.55 -0.17
N GLU A 129 12.50 25.65 0.46
CA GLU A 129 13.42 26.04 1.55
C GLU A 129 14.70 26.68 0.98
N PRO A 130 14.92 28.01 1.10
CA PRO A 130 16.20 28.59 0.77
C PRO A 130 17.26 28.04 1.72
N ILE A 131 18.37 27.58 1.15
CA ILE A 131 19.59 27.31 1.91
C ILE A 131 19.96 28.61 2.63
N VAL A 132 19.72 28.66 3.94
CA VAL A 132 20.23 29.73 4.79
C VAL A 132 21.72 29.47 4.96
N GLU A 133 22.53 30.06 4.08
CA GLU A 133 24.00 30.18 4.27
C GLU A 133 24.34 31.07 5.47
#